data_AF-A0A351GIL4-F1
#
_entry.id   AF-A0A351GIL4-F1
#
_cell.length_a   1.000
_cell.length_b   1.000
_cell.length_c   1.000
_cell.angle_alpha   90.00
_cell.angle_beta   90.00
_cell.angle_gamma   90.00
#
_symmetry.space_group_name_H-M   'P 1'
#
loop_
_entity.id
_entity.type
_entity.pdbx_description
1 polymer ?
#
loop_
_entity_poly.entity_id
_entity_poly.type
_entity_poly.pdbx_seq_one_letter_code
_entity_poly.pdbx_strand_id
1 'polypeptide(L)'
;MQNTLKQQLLSLGLPEDDYEHHIFLCPLQLHKNSKLRYKLSLLIDKYVDETKGGRVGKRLEDFKCHWQWVLLGLSRSLITNSWLLVSLDTNAYTDDIWLRRYGIKYRSIKTIFDYLREQDLITVLKGKKYKGKPSRTRLFPTAALSNQICEYVLDQEQPIEG
;
A
#
# COMPACT_ATOMS: atom_id res chain seq x y z
N MET A 1 16.91 16.58 10.67
CA MET A 1 16.22 15.49 11.40
C MET A 1 15.59 14.45 10.48
N GLN A 2 14.79 14.82 9.46
CA GLN A 2 14.16 13.85 8.54
C GLN A 2 15.12 12.93 7.76
N ASN A 3 16.30 13.43 7.37
CA ASN A 3 17.29 12.61 6.64
C ASN A 3 17.86 11.46 7.47
N THR A 4 18.02 11.63 8.78
CA THR A 4 18.59 10.60 9.67
C THR A 4 17.62 9.44 9.86
N LEU A 5 16.33 9.74 10.13
CA LEU A 5 15.30 8.70 10.29
C LEU A 5 15.16 7.87 9.01
N LYS A 6 15.10 8.53 7.85
CA LYS A 6 14.98 7.85 6.55
C LYS A 6 16.16 6.91 6.29
N GLN A 7 17.39 7.37 6.55
CA GLN A 7 18.59 6.54 6.39
C GLN A 7 18.58 5.34 7.35
N GLN A 8 18.16 5.55 8.61
CA GLN A 8 18.03 4.47 9.58
C GLN A 8 17.00 3.43 9.13
N LEU A 9 15.82 3.85 8.66
CA LEU A 9 14.79 2.92 8.18
C LEU A 9 15.26 2.10 6.97
N LEU A 10 15.95 2.74 6.03
CA LEU A 10 16.52 2.03 4.87
C LEU A 10 17.64 1.05 5.26
N SER A 11 18.32 1.28 6.39
CA SER A 11 19.38 0.39 6.88
C SER A 11 18.86 -0.86 7.61
N LEU A 12 17.58 -0.89 8.01
CA LEU A 12 16.96 -2.04 8.69
C LEU A 12 16.83 -3.28 7.78
N GLY A 13 16.91 -3.09 6.46
CA GLY A 13 16.76 -4.18 5.51
C GLY A 13 15.30 -4.58 5.31
N LEU A 14 15.07 -5.87 5.03
CA LEU A 14 13.72 -6.42 4.87
C LEU A 14 13.15 -6.86 6.23
N PRO A 15 11.83 -6.75 6.46
CA PRO A 15 11.20 -7.27 7.65
C PRO A 15 11.35 -8.78 7.78
N GLU A 16 11.35 -9.28 9.01
CA GLU A 16 11.17 -10.70 9.28
C GLU A 16 9.82 -11.17 8.71
N ASP A 17 9.77 -12.42 8.23
CA ASP A 17 8.57 -12.98 7.60
C ASP A 17 7.75 -13.80 8.60
N ASP A 18 7.32 -13.14 9.67
CA ASP A 18 6.42 -13.69 10.68
C ASP A 18 5.15 -12.84 10.79
N TYR A 19 4.20 -13.31 11.60
CA TYR A 19 2.90 -12.67 11.75
C TYR A 19 2.96 -11.30 12.43
N GLU A 20 3.92 -11.07 13.32
CA GLU A 20 4.06 -9.80 14.06
C GLU A 20 4.56 -8.67 13.14
N HIS A 21 5.28 -9.05 12.08
CA HIS A 21 5.77 -8.13 11.05
C HIS A 21 4.85 -8.06 9.84
N HIS A 22 3.57 -8.37 9.96
CA HIS A 22 2.59 -8.28 8.87
C HIS A 22 1.51 -7.23 9.16
N ILE A 23 1.28 -6.31 8.21
CA ILE A 23 0.20 -5.34 8.28
C ILE A 23 -0.77 -5.52 7.11
N PHE A 24 -2.08 -5.44 7.37
CA PHE A 24 -3.10 -5.55 6.34
C PHE A 24 -3.34 -4.21 5.63
N LEU A 25 -3.61 -4.26 4.33
CA LEU A 25 -4.09 -3.11 3.59
C LEU A 25 -5.42 -2.62 4.18
N CYS A 26 -5.48 -1.32 4.47
CA CYS A 26 -6.61 -0.63 5.08
C CYS A 26 -6.80 0.77 4.45
N PRO A 27 -7.96 1.41 4.62
CA PRO A 27 -8.29 2.66 3.93
C PRO A 27 -7.59 3.87 4.57
N LEU A 28 -6.28 3.98 4.37
CA LEU A 28 -5.47 5.04 4.95
C LEU A 28 -5.63 6.37 4.24
N GLN A 29 -5.55 7.46 4.99
CA GLN A 29 -5.50 8.82 4.48
C GLN A 29 -4.52 9.66 5.29
N LEU A 30 -4.24 10.87 4.80
CA LEU A 30 -3.56 11.87 5.62
C LEU A 30 -4.58 12.65 6.43
N HIS A 31 -4.18 13.08 7.63
CA HIS A 31 -4.95 13.97 8.46
C HIS A 31 -5.42 15.18 7.65
N LYS A 32 -6.67 15.62 7.88
CA LYS A 32 -7.32 16.69 7.10
C LYS A 32 -6.50 17.99 7.00
N ASN A 33 -5.71 18.30 8.03
CA ASN A 33 -4.86 19.49 8.12
C ASN A 33 -3.40 19.26 7.66
N SER A 34 -3.07 18.07 7.15
CA SER A 34 -1.73 17.76 6.65
C SER A 34 -1.38 18.66 5.48
N LYS A 35 -0.20 19.29 5.55
CA LYS A 35 0.36 20.08 4.44
C LYS A 35 0.79 19.21 3.26
N LEU A 36 0.89 17.89 3.46
CA LEU A 36 1.34 16.93 2.46
C LEU A 36 0.21 16.44 1.54
N ARG A 37 -1.06 16.80 1.80
CA ARG A 37 -2.21 16.34 1.00
C ARG A 37 -2.09 16.65 -0.49
N TYR A 38 -1.71 17.87 -0.84
CA TYR A 38 -1.52 18.25 -2.24
C TYR A 38 -0.37 17.47 -2.89
N LYS A 39 0.75 17.32 -2.17
CA LYS A 39 1.90 16.55 -2.64
C LYS A 39 1.56 15.07 -2.86
N LEU A 40 0.81 14.47 -1.94
CA LEU A 40 0.31 13.10 -2.09
C LEU A 40 -0.63 12.96 -3.29
N SER A 41 -1.54 13.93 -3.50
CA SER A 41 -2.42 13.93 -4.67
C SER A 41 -1.62 13.92 -5.97
N LEU A 42 -0.60 14.77 -6.10
CA LEU A 42 0.26 14.80 -7.29
C LEU A 42 1.00 13.47 -7.51
N LEU A 43 1.47 12.83 -6.44
CA LEU A 43 2.11 11.52 -6.52
C LEU A 43 1.12 10.44 -6.98
N ILE A 44 -0.10 10.44 -6.44
CA ILE A 44 -1.17 9.54 -6.86
C ILE A 44 -1.52 9.77 -8.32
N ASP A 45 -1.71 11.02 -8.74
CA ASP A 45 -2.06 11.37 -10.12
C ASP A 45 -0.99 10.89 -11.10
N LYS A 46 0.29 11.07 -10.77
CA LYS A 46 1.41 10.52 -11.56
C LYS A 46 1.26 9.01 -11.79
N TYR A 47 1.04 8.22 -10.73
CA TYR A 47 0.90 6.77 -10.85
C TYR A 47 -0.41 6.36 -11.55
N VAL A 48 -1.48 7.12 -11.33
CA VAL A 48 -2.78 6.88 -11.94
C VAL A 48 -2.72 7.17 -13.43
N ASP A 49 -2.00 8.18 -13.89
CA ASP A 49 -1.87 8.46 -15.32
C ASP A 49 -1.24 7.31 -16.10
N GLU A 50 -0.28 6.63 -15.49
CA GLU A 50 0.37 5.43 -16.06
C GLU A 50 -0.52 4.17 -16.01
N THR A 51 -1.51 4.12 -15.11
CA THR A 51 -2.22 2.86 -14.80
C THR A 51 -3.75 2.91 -14.92
N LYS A 52 -4.33 4.09 -15.18
CA LYS A 52 -5.79 4.29 -15.24
C LYS A 52 -6.45 3.46 -16.33
N GLY A 53 -5.75 3.22 -17.44
CA GLY A 53 -6.35 2.59 -18.63
C GLY A 53 -7.64 3.32 -19.04
N GLY A 54 -8.69 2.57 -19.36
CA GLY A 54 -10.01 3.14 -19.72
C GLY A 54 -10.92 3.54 -18.53
N ARG A 55 -10.39 3.69 -17.31
CA ARG A 55 -11.19 4.09 -16.14
C ARG A 55 -11.55 5.57 -16.22
N VAL A 56 -12.84 5.87 -16.02
CA VAL A 56 -13.40 7.23 -16.03
C VAL A 56 -14.45 7.40 -14.93
N GLY A 57 -14.73 8.65 -14.55
CA GLY A 57 -15.74 8.99 -13.53
C GLY A 57 -15.47 8.28 -12.20
N LYS A 58 -16.52 7.74 -11.58
CA LYS A 58 -16.41 7.06 -10.27
C LYS A 58 -15.40 5.90 -10.26
N ARG A 59 -15.20 5.20 -11.38
CA ARG A 59 -14.19 4.12 -11.45
C ARG A 59 -12.76 4.65 -11.34
N LEU A 60 -12.51 5.87 -11.81
CA LEU A 60 -11.22 6.53 -11.68
C LEU A 60 -11.02 7.01 -10.24
N GLU A 61 -12.02 7.64 -9.64
CA GLU A 61 -11.95 8.09 -8.24
C GLU A 61 -11.72 6.94 -7.27
N ASP A 62 -12.45 5.83 -7.43
CA ASP A 62 -12.21 4.62 -6.63
C ASP A 62 -10.77 4.13 -6.82
N PHE A 63 -10.25 4.15 -8.05
CA PHE A 63 -8.89 3.70 -8.33
C PHE A 63 -7.83 4.61 -7.70
N LYS A 64 -8.05 5.93 -7.67
CA LYS A 64 -7.20 6.89 -6.94
C LYS A 64 -7.17 6.58 -5.44
N CYS A 65 -8.32 6.27 -4.83
CA CYS A 65 -8.38 5.85 -3.43
C CYS A 65 -7.55 4.58 -3.16
N HIS A 66 -7.61 3.59 -4.05
CA HIS A 66 -6.81 2.37 -3.90
C HIS A 66 -5.31 2.64 -4.01
N TRP A 67 -4.90 3.53 -4.92
CA TRP A 67 -3.51 4.00 -5.01
C TRP A 67 -3.07 4.66 -3.72
N GLN A 68 -3.89 5.55 -3.15
CA GLN A 68 -3.62 6.17 -1.86
C GLN A 68 -3.39 5.11 -0.77
N TRP A 69 -4.29 4.13 -0.65
CA TRP A 69 -4.20 3.09 0.38
C TRP A 69 -2.92 2.26 0.25
N VAL A 70 -2.52 1.90 -0.97
CA VAL A 70 -1.29 1.14 -1.20
C VAL A 70 -0.05 1.98 -0.88
N LEU A 71 0.03 3.23 -1.34
CA LEU A 71 1.18 4.10 -1.08
C LEU A 71 1.34 4.39 0.41
N LEU A 72 0.25 4.71 1.10
CA LEU A 72 0.28 4.96 2.54
C LEU A 72 0.53 3.67 3.33
N GLY A 73 -0.02 2.54 2.87
CA GLY A 73 0.25 1.22 3.44
C GLY A 73 1.74 0.85 3.38
N LEU A 74 2.40 1.08 2.24
CA LEU A 74 3.85 0.87 2.07
C LEU A 74 4.67 1.88 2.86
N SER A 75 4.18 3.12 3.00
CA SER A 75 4.82 4.14 3.84
C SER A 75 4.79 3.73 5.32
N ARG A 76 3.67 3.15 5.78
CA ARG A 76 3.55 2.56 7.11
C ARG A 76 4.43 1.32 7.27
N SER A 77 4.46 0.47 6.25
CA SER A 77 5.29 -0.74 6.25
C SER A 77 6.77 -0.40 6.47
N LEU A 78 7.24 0.72 5.91
CA LEU A 78 8.59 1.22 6.11
C LEU A 78 8.89 1.62 7.57
N ILE A 79 8.02 2.38 8.24
CA ILE A 79 8.28 2.83 9.62
C ILE A 79 8.16 1.68 10.64
N THR A 80 7.24 0.74 10.40
CA THR A 80 7.02 -0.40 11.30
C THR A 80 7.95 -1.57 11.01
N ASN A 81 8.78 -1.46 9.97
CA ASN A 81 9.58 -2.56 9.42
C ASN A 81 8.73 -3.83 9.30
N SER A 82 7.61 -3.73 8.56
CA SER A 82 6.63 -4.81 8.39
C SER A 82 6.28 -5.00 6.92
N TRP A 83 5.85 -6.19 6.54
CA TRP A 83 5.30 -6.49 5.22
C TRP A 83 3.88 -5.98 5.08
N LEU A 84 3.58 -5.25 4.00
CA LEU A 84 2.20 -4.94 3.61
C LEU A 84 1.57 -6.16 2.93
N LEU A 85 0.47 -6.65 3.49
CA LEU A 85 -0.28 -7.79 2.96
C LEU A 85 -1.35 -7.36 1.95
N VAL A 86 -1.27 -7.90 0.73
CA VAL A 86 -2.29 -7.76 -0.30
C VAL A 86 -2.78 -9.12 -0.79
N SER A 87 -4.07 -9.22 -1.10
CA SER A 87 -4.61 -10.43 -1.74
C SER A 87 -4.53 -10.30 -3.26
N LEU A 88 -3.90 -11.28 -3.90
CA LEU A 88 -3.94 -11.47 -5.35
C LEU A 88 -4.80 -12.69 -5.74
N ASP A 89 -5.60 -13.19 -4.80
CA ASP A 89 -6.60 -14.22 -5.03
C ASP A 89 -7.98 -13.56 -5.12
N THR A 90 -8.70 -13.80 -6.23
CA THR A 90 -10.05 -13.28 -6.44
C THR A 90 -11.04 -13.79 -5.40
N ASN A 91 -10.88 -15.03 -4.92
CA ASN A 91 -11.83 -15.65 -3.99
C ASN A 91 -11.80 -14.96 -2.63
N ALA A 92 -10.64 -14.45 -2.21
CA ALA A 92 -10.50 -13.70 -0.96
C ALA A 92 -11.42 -12.48 -0.91
N TYR A 93 -11.76 -11.87 -2.05
CA TYR A 93 -12.64 -10.69 -2.10
C TYR A 93 -14.12 -11.02 -1.90
N THR A 94 -14.49 -12.29 -1.95
CA THR A 94 -15.82 -12.77 -1.59
C THR A 94 -15.88 -13.12 -0.11
N ASP A 95 -14.87 -13.81 0.41
CA ASP A 95 -14.90 -14.41 1.74
C ASP A 95 -14.37 -13.48 2.84
N ASP A 96 -13.44 -12.59 2.52
CA ASP A 96 -12.79 -11.73 3.51
C ASP A 96 -13.65 -10.50 3.85
N ILE A 97 -14.09 -10.46 5.10
CA ILE A 97 -14.97 -9.40 5.62
C ILE A 97 -14.30 -8.03 5.50
N TRP A 98 -12.98 -7.91 5.72
CA TRP A 98 -12.28 -6.63 5.69
C TRP A 98 -12.08 -6.11 4.26
N LEU A 99 -11.73 -6.98 3.30
CA LEU A 99 -11.66 -6.58 1.89
C LEU A 99 -13.00 -6.03 1.40
N ARG A 100 -14.10 -6.67 1.79
CA ARG A 100 -15.45 -6.22 1.48
C ARG A 100 -15.83 -4.93 2.21
N ARG A 101 -15.60 -4.87 3.51
CA ARG A 101 -15.97 -3.73 4.37
C ARG A 101 -15.29 -2.45 3.90
N TYR A 102 -14.00 -2.52 3.57
CA TYR A 102 -13.24 -1.39 3.06
C TYR A 102 -13.46 -1.12 1.56
N GLY A 103 -14.27 -1.94 0.87
CA GLY A 103 -14.51 -1.79 -0.56
C GLY A 103 -13.25 -1.96 -1.41
N ILE A 104 -12.27 -2.76 -0.94
CA ILE A 104 -11.04 -3.01 -1.68
C ILE A 104 -11.38 -3.88 -2.90
N LYS A 105 -10.97 -3.43 -4.09
CA LYS A 105 -11.27 -4.08 -5.37
C LYS A 105 -10.06 -4.84 -5.89
N TYR A 106 -10.24 -6.14 -6.13
CA TYR A 106 -9.20 -7.01 -6.71
C TYR A 106 -8.51 -6.41 -7.94
N ARG A 107 -9.30 -5.95 -8.93
CA ARG A 107 -8.74 -5.40 -10.18
C ARG A 107 -7.88 -4.15 -9.93
N SER A 108 -8.24 -3.31 -8.96
CA SER A 108 -7.43 -2.14 -8.60
C SER A 108 -6.10 -2.57 -8.00
N ILE A 109 -6.14 -3.45 -6.99
CA ILE A 109 -4.94 -3.95 -6.32
C ILE A 109 -4.03 -4.71 -7.27
N LYS A 110 -4.59 -5.54 -8.16
CA LYS A 110 -3.81 -6.27 -9.16
C LYS A 110 -3.10 -5.33 -10.12
N THR A 111 -3.78 -4.32 -10.68
CA THR A 111 -3.15 -3.32 -11.56
C THR A 111 -2.04 -2.55 -10.84
N ILE A 112 -2.27 -2.11 -9.60
CA ILE A 112 -1.25 -1.39 -8.81
C ILE A 112 -0.04 -2.30 -8.53
N PHE A 113 -0.29 -3.54 -8.12
CA PHE A 113 0.76 -4.52 -7.84
C PHE A 113 1.62 -4.80 -9.09
N ASP A 114 0.98 -5.05 -10.24
CA ASP A 114 1.70 -5.35 -11.48
C ASP A 114 2.60 -4.19 -11.86
N TYR A 115 2.08 -2.96 -11.86
CA TYR A 115 2.87 -1.77 -12.17
C TYR A 115 4.03 -1.58 -11.19
N LEU A 116 3.78 -1.62 -9.88
CA LEU A 116 4.84 -1.42 -8.89
C LEU A 116 5.93 -2.49 -9.02
N ARG A 117 5.56 -3.73 -9.35
CA ARG A 117 6.51 -4.83 -9.57
C ARG A 117 7.30 -4.66 -10.87
N GLU A 118 6.64 -4.29 -11.96
CA GLU A 118 7.27 -4.07 -13.28
C GLU A 118 8.25 -2.89 -13.25
N GLN A 119 8.02 -1.91 -12.38
CA GLN A 119 8.90 -0.74 -12.19
C GLN A 119 9.95 -0.93 -11.08
N ASP A 120 10.09 -2.14 -10.52
CA ASP A 120 11.01 -2.46 -9.41
C ASP A 120 10.85 -1.53 -8.18
N LEU A 121 9.62 -1.09 -7.93
CA LEU A 121 9.27 -0.20 -6.80
C LEU A 121 8.96 -0.96 -5.51
N ILE A 122 8.80 -2.29 -5.60
CA ILE A 122 8.49 -3.16 -4.46
C ILE A 122 9.30 -4.45 -4.48
N THR A 123 9.70 -4.91 -3.29
CA THR A 123 10.10 -6.29 -3.03
C THR A 123 8.85 -7.13 -2.75
N VAL A 124 8.80 -8.34 -3.31
CA VAL A 124 7.62 -9.21 -3.25
C VAL A 124 7.98 -10.58 -2.68
N LEU A 125 7.33 -10.98 -1.60
CA LEU A 125 7.23 -12.39 -1.20
C LEU A 125 5.86 -12.93 -1.57
N LYS A 126 5.85 -13.77 -2.61
CA LYS A 126 4.61 -14.39 -3.11
C LYS A 126 3.95 -15.22 -2.00
N GLY A 127 2.64 -15.07 -1.86
CA GLY A 127 1.85 -15.92 -0.96
C GLY A 127 2.05 -17.40 -1.27
N LYS A 128 2.11 -18.23 -0.23
CA LYS A 128 2.07 -19.70 -0.33
C LYS A 128 0.75 -20.20 0.24
N LYS A 129 0.10 -21.12 -0.47
CA LYS A 129 -1.02 -21.90 0.07
C LYS A 129 -0.48 -22.88 1.11
N TYR A 130 -0.40 -22.48 2.38
CA TYR A 130 -0.19 -23.43 3.48
C TYR A 130 -1.54 -23.98 3.95
N LYS A 131 -1.59 -25.27 4.29
CA LYS A 131 -2.77 -25.88 4.91
C LYS A 131 -3.11 -25.10 6.19
N GLY A 132 -4.28 -24.45 6.21
CA GLY A 132 -4.85 -23.77 7.37
C GLY A 132 -4.50 -22.29 7.54
N LYS A 133 -3.45 -21.76 6.88
CA LYS A 133 -3.06 -20.34 6.95
C LYS A 133 -2.48 -19.86 5.61
N PRO A 134 -3.31 -19.58 4.59
CA PRO A 134 -2.81 -19.02 3.34
C PRO A 134 -2.16 -17.66 3.61
N SER A 135 -0.86 -17.53 3.33
CA SER A 135 -0.19 -16.24 3.44
C SER A 135 -0.57 -15.38 2.24
N ARG A 136 -1.01 -14.15 2.50
CA ARG A 136 -1.17 -13.13 1.46
C ARG A 136 0.18 -12.78 0.82
N THR A 137 0.13 -12.15 -0.34
CA THR A 137 1.33 -11.60 -0.97
C THR A 137 1.82 -10.45 -0.11
N ARG A 138 3.11 -10.49 0.24
CA ARG A 138 3.77 -9.51 1.10
C ARG A 138 4.59 -8.57 0.24
N LEU A 139 4.38 -7.27 0.45
CA LEU A 139 5.02 -6.19 -0.28
C LEU A 139 5.87 -5.36 0.68
N PHE A 140 7.04 -4.95 0.23
CA PHE A 140 7.87 -3.96 0.94
C PHE A 140 8.42 -2.95 -0.07
N PRO A 141 8.45 -1.63 0.22
CA PRO A 141 8.92 -0.65 -0.74
C PRO A 141 10.43 -0.79 -0.96
N THR A 142 10.89 -0.64 -2.21
CA THR A 142 12.33 -0.48 -2.49
C THR A 142 12.81 0.90 -2.07
N ALA A 143 14.12 1.15 -2.08
CA ALA A 143 14.66 2.47 -1.77
C ALA A 143 14.08 3.56 -2.70
N ALA A 144 13.86 3.24 -3.98
CA ALA A 144 13.30 4.16 -4.96
C ALA A 144 11.88 4.62 -4.60
N LEU A 145 11.03 3.70 -4.15
CA LEU A 145 9.68 4.04 -3.70
C LEU A 145 9.69 4.69 -2.31
N SER A 146 10.51 4.16 -1.40
CA SER A 146 10.66 4.69 -0.03
C SER A 146 11.03 6.17 -0.02
N ASN A 147 11.88 6.59 -0.97
CA ASN A 147 12.25 7.99 -1.16
C ASN A 147 11.06 8.91 -1.46
N GLN A 148 10.01 8.40 -2.08
CA GLN A 148 8.81 9.15 -2.47
C GLN A 148 7.74 9.14 -1.39
N ILE A 149 7.71 8.12 -0.53
CA ILE A 149 6.56 7.89 0.38
C ILE A 149 6.88 8.04 1.88
N CYS A 150 8.16 8.12 2.29
CA CYS A 150 8.51 8.09 3.71
C CYS A 150 7.94 9.27 4.52
N GLU A 151 7.80 10.44 3.91
CA GLU A 151 7.36 11.66 4.62
C GLU A 151 5.89 11.61 5.04
N TYR A 152 5.08 10.79 4.38
CA TYR A 152 3.65 10.72 4.64
C TYR A 152 3.30 10.03 5.95
N VAL A 153 4.22 9.23 6.51
CA VAL A 153 3.92 8.31 7.60
C VAL A 153 3.46 9.01 8.88
N LEU A 154 4.00 10.18 9.17
CA LEU A 154 3.72 10.93 10.40
C LEU A 154 2.33 11.59 10.39
N ASP A 155 1.76 11.79 9.20
CA ASP A 155 0.50 12.47 9.02
C ASP A 155 -0.65 11.49 8.70
N GLN A 156 -0.38 10.17 8.74
CA GLN A 156 -1.39 9.17 8.43
C GLN A 156 -2.45 9.04 9.52
N GLU A 157 -3.68 8.87 9.09
CA GLU A 157 -4.78 8.42 9.92
C GLU A 157 -5.54 7.30 9.21
N GLN A 158 -6.23 6.48 10.00
CA GLN A 158 -7.26 5.60 9.49
C GLN A 158 -8.60 6.19 9.92
N PRO A 159 -9.53 6.47 8.99
CA PRO A 159 -10.85 6.95 9.35
C PRO A 159 -11.50 6.01 10.36
N ILE A 160 -12.06 6.55 11.43
CA ILE A 160 -12.95 5.80 12.32
C ILE A 160 -14.27 5.67 11.59
N GLU A 161 -14.74 4.44 11.42
CA GLU A 161 -16.07 4.18 10.89
C GLU A 161 -17.11 4.61 11.94
N GLY A 162 -18.07 5.44 11.52
CA GLY A 162 -19.25 5.79 12.31
C GLY A 162 -20.39 4.80 12.12
#